data_AF-A0A2T0FDB8-F1
#
_entry.id   AF-A0A2T0FDB8-F1
#
_cell.length_a   1.000
_cell.length_b   1.000
_cell.length_c   1.000
_cell.angle_alpha   90.00
_cell.angle_beta   90.00
_cell.angle_gamma   90.00
#
_symmetry.space_group_name_H-M   'P 1'
#
loop_
_entity.id
_entity.type
_entity.pdbx_description
1 polymer ?
#
loop_
_entity_poly.entity_id
_entity_poly.type
_entity_poly.pdbx_seq_one_letter_code
_entity_poly.pdbx_strand_id
1 'polypeptide(L)'
;MSSSEGTGKTPARLPLARIKRIVKQDQDIAMISTAAVQTLSAAVQVFVGHFTEQALFEARSNGRTRLTYADFAGAVAHQDELDFLSSIVPQTMSYAQIKQKRDQVGFDEPADAEPFEPQPEEQEPEGPEEGTE
;
A
#
# COMPACT_ATOMS: atom_id res chain seq x y z
N MET A 1 -42.74 -21.43 -13.25
CA MET A 1 -41.38 -20.93 -13.56
C MET A 1 -41.03 -19.86 -12.54
N SER A 2 -40.23 -20.21 -11.52
CA SER A 2 -39.40 -19.24 -10.83
C SER A 2 -38.26 -20.02 -10.19
N SER A 3 -37.29 -20.36 -11.03
CA SER A 3 -36.00 -20.87 -10.56
C SER A 3 -35.20 -19.65 -10.10
N SER A 4 -34.90 -19.59 -8.81
CA SER A 4 -33.90 -18.68 -8.26
C SER A 4 -32.75 -19.54 -7.75
N GLU A 5 -31.87 -19.94 -8.66
CA GLU A 5 -30.50 -20.33 -8.30
C GLU A 5 -29.59 -19.12 -8.52
N GLY A 6 -28.81 -18.80 -7.50
CA GLY A 6 -27.79 -17.76 -7.50
C GLY A 6 -27.05 -17.84 -6.18
N THR A 7 -25.97 -18.60 -6.18
CA THR A 7 -25.07 -18.91 -5.06
C THR A 7 -24.91 -17.75 -4.06
N GLY A 8 -25.57 -17.85 -2.91
CA GLY A 8 -25.42 -16.93 -1.80
C GLY A 8 -24.05 -17.08 -1.14
N LYS A 9 -23.00 -16.63 -1.82
CA LYS A 9 -21.68 -16.43 -1.21
C LYS A 9 -21.89 -15.32 -0.18
N THR A 10 -22.11 -15.71 1.07
CA THR A 10 -22.27 -14.77 2.17
C THR A 10 -21.08 -13.79 2.08
N PRO A 11 -21.31 -12.47 2.02
CA PRO A 11 -20.21 -11.53 1.94
C PRO A 11 -19.22 -11.88 3.05
N ALA A 12 -17.94 -12.00 2.69
CA ALA A 12 -16.91 -12.45 3.62
C ALA A 12 -16.93 -11.53 4.85
N ARG A 13 -17.50 -12.03 5.95
CA ARG A 13 -17.68 -11.23 7.15
C ARG A 13 -16.33 -11.00 7.79
N LEU A 14 -15.94 -9.73 7.89
CA LEU A 14 -14.75 -9.34 8.63
C LEU A 14 -14.90 -9.78 10.09
N PRO A 15 -13.85 -10.37 10.70
CA PRO A 15 -13.93 -10.88 12.07
C PRO A 15 -14.18 -9.75 13.07
N LEU A 16 -15.36 -9.75 13.71
CA LEU A 16 -15.80 -8.70 14.63
C LEU A 16 -14.83 -8.51 15.82
N ALA A 17 -14.21 -9.59 16.30
CA ALA A 17 -13.21 -9.52 17.36
C ALA A 17 -11.98 -8.70 16.93
N ARG A 18 -11.55 -8.80 15.66
CA ARG A 18 -10.41 -8.04 15.15
C ARG A 18 -10.76 -6.56 15.00
N ILE A 19 -11.95 -6.26 14.48
CA ILE A 19 -12.46 -4.90 14.37
C ILE A 19 -12.51 -4.24 15.75
N LYS A 20 -13.12 -4.92 16.74
CA LYS A 20 -13.19 -4.41 18.12
C LYS A 20 -11.81 -4.14 18.72
N ARG A 21 -10.81 -4.99 18.42
CA ARG A 21 -9.43 -4.78 18.89
C ARG A 21 -8.78 -3.55 18.26
N ILE A 22 -8.97 -3.35 16.95
CA ILE A 22 -8.41 -2.18 16.23
C ILE A 22 -9.02 -0.89 16.78
N VAL A 23 -10.34 -0.84 16.94
CA VAL A 23 -11.01 0.36 17.49
C VAL A 23 -10.50 0.70 18.90
N LYS A 24 -10.24 -0.32 19.73
CA LYS A 24 -9.71 -0.13 21.09
C LYS A 24 -8.21 0.17 21.15
N GLN A 25 -7.50 0.25 20.02
CA GLN A 25 -6.13 0.77 20.01
C GLN A 25 -6.11 2.29 20.25
N ASP A 26 -7.23 2.96 19.97
CA ASP A 26 -7.43 4.34 20.34
C ASP A 26 -7.61 4.47 21.86
N GLN A 27 -6.76 5.29 22.49
CA GLN A 27 -6.73 5.48 23.95
C GLN A 27 -7.98 6.20 24.46
N ASP A 28 -8.68 6.95 23.61
CA ASP A 28 -9.86 7.71 23.97
C ASP A 28 -11.14 6.85 23.95
N ILE A 29 -11.07 5.60 23.48
CA ILE A 29 -12.21 4.69 23.34
C ILE A 29 -12.21 3.61 24.44
N ALA A 30 -12.84 3.91 25.57
CA ALA A 30 -12.99 2.95 26.66
C ALA A 30 -13.92 1.76 26.32
N MET A 31 -15.08 2.06 25.73
CA MET A 31 -16.12 1.07 25.41
C MET A 31 -16.72 1.31 24.02
N ILE A 32 -17.09 0.22 23.35
CA ILE A 32 -17.80 0.23 22.08
C ILE A 32 -18.90 -0.83 22.10
N SER A 33 -20.10 -0.48 21.64
CA SER A 33 -21.23 -1.38 21.58
C SER A 33 -21.09 -2.40 20.44
N THR A 34 -21.71 -3.57 20.58
CA THR A 34 -21.69 -4.60 19.53
C THR A 34 -22.33 -4.12 18.25
N ALA A 35 -23.38 -3.29 18.34
CA ALA A 35 -24.05 -2.70 17.17
C ALA A 35 -23.11 -1.79 16.37
N ALA A 36 -22.32 -0.94 17.05
CA ALA A 36 -21.33 -0.09 16.37
C ALA A 36 -20.25 -0.91 15.66
N VAL A 37 -19.76 -1.99 16.28
CA VAL A 37 -18.79 -2.90 15.65
C VAL A 37 -19.37 -3.59 14.41
N GLN A 38 -20.65 -3.96 14.44
CA GLN A 38 -21.34 -4.56 13.28
C GLN A 38 -21.51 -3.55 12.15
N THR A 39 -21.93 -2.31 12.44
CA THR A 39 -22.02 -1.23 11.45
C THR A 39 -20.66 -0.94 10.83
N LEU A 40 -19.61 -0.86 11.64
CA LEU A 40 -18.24 -0.67 11.14
C LEU A 40 -17.80 -1.83 10.24
N SER A 41 -18.12 -3.08 10.59
CA SER A 41 -17.85 -4.24 9.74
C SER A 41 -18.49 -4.11 8.36
N ALA A 42 -19.73 -3.65 8.30
CA ALA A 42 -20.44 -3.43 7.03
C ALA A 42 -19.83 -2.25 6.25
N ALA A 43 -19.56 -1.13 6.92
CA ALA A 43 -18.95 0.05 6.31
C ALA A 43 -17.57 -0.26 5.71
N VAL A 44 -16.71 -1.00 6.44
CA VAL A 44 -15.38 -1.39 5.95
C VAL A 44 -15.47 -2.30 4.73
N GLN A 45 -16.47 -3.20 4.67
CA GLN A 45 -16.68 -4.03 3.48
C GLN A 45 -17.03 -3.17 2.25
N VAL A 46 -17.93 -2.20 2.42
CA VAL A 46 -18.28 -1.26 1.34
C VAL A 46 -17.07 -0.41 0.95
N PHE A 47 -16.30 0.06 1.93
CA PHE A 47 -15.09 0.83 1.69
C PHE A 47 -14.04 0.06 0.88
N VAL A 48 -13.76 -1.21 1.22
CA VAL A 48 -12.78 -2.02 0.45
C VAL A 48 -13.25 -2.21 -0.99
N GLY A 49 -14.55 -2.43 -1.21
CA GLY A 49 -15.13 -2.47 -2.55
C GLY A 49 -14.91 -1.16 -3.31
N HIS A 50 -15.32 -0.04 -2.72
CA HIS A 50 -15.17 1.30 -3.29
C HIS A 50 -13.70 1.62 -3.62
N PHE A 51 -12.78 1.37 -2.68
CA PHE A 51 -11.35 1.63 -2.89
C PHE A 51 -10.77 0.81 -4.04
N THR A 52 -11.20 -0.46 -4.17
CA THR A 52 -10.79 -1.33 -5.27
C THR A 52 -11.37 -0.87 -6.61
N GLU A 53 -12.61 -0.37 -6.62
CA GLU A 53 -13.25 0.19 -7.81
C GLU A 53 -12.55 1.45 -8.31
N GLN A 54 -12.15 2.36 -7.40
CA GLN A 54 -11.40 3.56 -7.76
C GLN A 54 -10.01 3.20 -8.33
N ALA A 55 -9.30 2.26 -7.69
CA ALA A 55 -8.04 1.77 -8.25
C ALA A 55 -8.22 1.08 -9.61
N LEU A 56 -9.34 0.39 -9.83
CA LEU A 56 -9.65 -0.23 -11.12
C LEU A 56 -9.96 0.81 -12.20
N PHE A 57 -10.61 1.92 -11.84
CA PHE A 57 -10.81 3.04 -12.75
C PHE A 57 -9.46 3.59 -13.24
N GLU A 58 -8.51 3.81 -12.34
CA GLU A 58 -7.14 4.24 -12.70
C GLU A 58 -6.41 3.24 -13.59
N ALA A 59 -6.48 1.95 -13.27
CA ALA A 59 -5.88 0.91 -14.09
C ALA A 59 -6.48 0.90 -15.51
N ARG A 60 -7.81 1.01 -15.62
CA ARG A 60 -8.53 1.05 -16.91
C ARG A 60 -8.21 2.29 -17.73
N SER A 61 -8.09 3.46 -17.10
CA SER A 61 -7.65 4.69 -17.76
C SER A 61 -6.26 4.54 -18.39
N ASN A 62 -5.42 3.66 -17.84
CA ASN A 62 -4.11 3.30 -18.37
C ASN A 62 -4.12 2.07 -19.30
N GLY A 63 -5.30 1.60 -19.73
CA GLY A 63 -5.44 0.43 -20.60
C GLY A 63 -5.07 -0.90 -19.94
N ARG A 64 -4.95 -0.95 -18.61
CA ARG A 64 -4.57 -2.13 -17.84
C ARG A 64 -5.79 -2.76 -17.17
N THR A 65 -5.80 -4.08 -17.10
CA THR A 65 -6.82 -4.87 -16.39
C THR A 65 -6.30 -5.47 -15.08
N ARG A 66 -4.99 -5.41 -14.86
CA ARG A 66 -4.32 -5.84 -13.64
C ARG A 66 -4.05 -4.63 -12.75
N LEU A 67 -4.56 -4.70 -11.51
CA LEU A 67 -4.29 -3.71 -10.48
C LEU A 67 -2.84 -3.78 -10.03
N THR A 68 -2.23 -2.62 -9.88
CA THR A 68 -0.87 -2.42 -9.37
C THR A 68 -0.91 -1.39 -8.25
N TYR A 69 0.18 -1.29 -7.48
CA TYR A 69 0.27 -0.29 -6.41
C TYR A 69 0.11 1.16 -6.92
N ALA A 70 0.64 1.46 -8.10
CA ALA A 70 0.53 2.79 -8.71
C ALA A 70 -0.92 3.21 -8.95
N ASP A 71 -1.83 2.26 -9.20
CA ASP A 71 -3.26 2.54 -9.39
C ASP A 71 -3.94 2.94 -8.08
N PHE A 72 -3.57 2.30 -6.97
CA PHE A 72 -4.04 2.70 -5.64
C PHE A 72 -3.49 4.05 -5.22
N ALA A 73 -2.20 4.30 -5.46
CA ALA A 73 -1.58 5.58 -5.17
C ALA A 73 -2.19 6.72 -6.00
N GLY A 74 -2.52 6.47 -7.28
CA GLY A 74 -3.24 7.40 -8.14
C GLY A 74 -4.67 7.66 -7.66
N ALA A 75 -5.40 6.62 -7.27
CA ALA A 75 -6.76 6.77 -6.75
C ALA A 75 -6.79 7.62 -5.47
N VAL A 76 -5.83 7.44 -4.55
CA VAL A 76 -5.68 8.27 -3.35
C VAL A 76 -5.35 9.73 -3.70
N ALA A 77 -4.55 9.95 -4.75
CA ALA A 77 -4.17 11.28 -5.19
C ALA A 77 -5.30 12.08 -5.86
N HIS A 78 -6.21 11.39 -6.56
CA HIS A 78 -7.27 12.03 -7.34
C HIS A 78 -8.60 12.17 -6.61
N GLN A 79 -8.85 11.35 -5.59
CA GLN A 79 -10.14 11.33 -4.88
C GLN A 79 -10.00 11.90 -3.46
N ASP A 80 -10.62 13.05 -3.21
CA ASP A 80 -10.57 13.76 -1.91
C ASP A 80 -11.06 12.89 -0.74
N GLU A 81 -12.05 12.02 -0.98
CA GLU A 81 -12.59 11.09 0.03
C GLU A 81 -11.56 10.05 0.50
N LEU A 82 -10.49 9.83 -0.27
CA LEU A 82 -9.42 8.89 0.02
C LEU A 82 -8.16 9.56 0.61
N ASP A 83 -8.16 10.88 0.80
CA ASP A 83 -6.99 11.64 1.31
C ASP A 83 -6.49 11.14 2.68
N PHE A 84 -7.38 10.58 3.50
CA PHE A 84 -7.01 9.97 4.77
C PHE A 84 -6.00 8.81 4.63
N LEU A 85 -5.86 8.24 3.43
CA LEU A 85 -4.91 7.18 3.12
C LEU A 85 -3.53 7.70 2.67
N SER A 86 -3.34 9.01 2.47
CA SER A 86 -2.10 9.59 1.93
C SER A 86 -0.85 9.20 2.71
N SER A 87 -0.96 9.08 4.03
CA SER A 87 0.13 8.64 4.92
C SER A 87 0.41 7.14 4.88
N ILE A 88 -0.56 6.33 4.45
CA ILE A 88 -0.50 4.86 4.41
C ILE A 88 -0.12 4.37 3.01
N VAL A 89 -0.60 5.06 1.97
CA VAL A 89 -0.38 4.76 0.56
C VAL A 89 0.35 5.95 -0.09
N PRO A 90 1.69 6.05 0.11
CA PRO A 90 2.47 7.11 -0.51
C PRO A 90 2.45 7.05 -2.04
N GLN A 91 2.51 8.23 -2.67
CA GLN A 91 2.67 8.32 -4.12
C GLN A 91 4.03 7.75 -4.55
N THR A 92 4.01 6.84 -5.53
CA THR A 92 5.24 6.37 -6.16
C THR A 92 5.80 7.45 -7.05
N MET A 93 7.03 7.89 -6.79
CA MET A 93 7.79 8.78 -7.67
C MET A 93 9.05 8.06 -8.14
N SER A 94 9.50 8.36 -9.35
CA SER A 94 10.78 7.84 -9.82
C SER A 94 11.93 8.43 -9.00
N TYR A 95 13.03 7.70 -8.84
CA TYR A 95 14.20 8.18 -8.11
C TYR A 95 14.72 9.52 -8.67
N ALA A 96 14.67 9.70 -9.99
CA ALA A 96 15.03 10.96 -10.66
C ALA A 96 14.12 12.13 -10.22
N GLN A 97 12.81 11.88 -10.08
CA GLN A 97 11.85 12.88 -9.59
C GLN A 97 12.07 13.20 -8.11
N ILE A 98 12.44 12.21 -7.29
CA ILE A 98 12.78 12.42 -5.87
C ILE A 98 14.03 13.29 -5.75
N LYS A 99 15.08 13.01 -6.53
CA LYS A 99 16.30 13.82 -6.56
C LYS A 99 15.99 15.27 -6.94
N GLN A 100 15.23 15.48 -8.03
CA GLN A 100 14.82 16.83 -8.44
C GLN A 100 13.94 17.57 -7.43
N LYS A 101 13.00 16.88 -6.75
CA LYS A 101 12.22 17.48 -5.67
C LYS A 101 13.10 17.83 -4.46
N ARG A 102 14.09 17.00 -4.14
CA ARG A 102 15.03 17.25 -3.04
C ARG A 102 15.90 18.48 -3.34
N ASP A 103 16.38 18.62 -4.57
CA ASP A 103 17.13 19.78 -5.04
C ASP A 103 16.28 21.07 -5.05
N GLN A 104 14.96 20.97 -5.24
CA GLN A 104 14.03 22.11 -5.21
C GLN A 104 13.54 22.51 -3.81
N VAL A 105 13.46 21.58 -2.87
CA VAL A 105 12.89 21.83 -1.53
C VAL A 105 13.95 22.30 -0.53
N GLY A 106 15.24 22.36 -0.90
CA GLY A 106 16.27 22.98 -0.07
C GLY A 106 16.37 22.35 1.31
N PHE A 107 16.30 21.01 1.39
CA PHE A 107 16.58 20.31 2.63
C PHE A 107 18.10 20.34 2.80
N ASP A 108 18.60 21.16 3.73
CA ASP A 108 20.01 21.20 4.11
C ASP A 108 20.47 19.77 4.42
N GLU A 109 21.30 19.25 3.53
CA GLU A 109 22.06 18.05 3.78
C GLU A 109 22.93 18.33 5.01
N PRO A 110 22.88 17.52 6.09
CA PRO A 110 23.91 17.62 7.11
C PRO A 110 25.23 17.38 6.39
N ALA A 111 26.13 18.37 6.45
CA ALA A 111 27.35 18.49 5.63
C ALA A 111 28.37 17.33 5.79
N ASP A 112 28.02 16.27 6.52
CA ASP A 112 28.85 15.11 6.86
C ASP A 112 28.28 13.77 6.35
N ALA A 113 27.26 13.78 5.48
CA ALA A 113 26.80 12.56 4.84
C ALA A 113 27.75 12.18 3.68
N GLU A 114 28.87 11.53 4.04
CA GLU A 114 29.82 10.95 3.08
C GLU A 114 29.06 10.11 2.03
N PRO A 115 29.28 10.35 0.73
CA PRO A 115 28.74 9.50 -0.33
C PRO A 115 29.15 8.04 -0.06
N PHE A 116 28.19 7.12 -0.03
CA PHE A 116 28.50 5.70 -0.03
C PHE A 116 29.12 5.35 -1.40
N GLU A 117 30.45 5.43 -1.49
CA GLU A 117 31.19 4.94 -2.63
C GLU A 117 31.03 3.42 -2.69
N PRO A 118 30.49 2.87 -3.79
CA PRO A 118 30.46 1.42 -3.96
C PRO A 118 31.90 0.93 -3.93
N GLN A 119 32.24 0.15 -2.91
CA GLN A 119 33.56 -0.46 -2.83
C GLN A 119 33.76 -1.35 -4.05
N PRO A 120 34.91 -1.26 -4.75
CA PRO A 120 35.22 -2.20 -5.81
C PRO A 120 35.20 -3.61 -5.23
N GLU A 121 34.43 -4.50 -5.83
CA GLU A 121 34.49 -5.94 -5.55
C GLU A 121 35.95 -6.38 -5.67
N GLU A 122 36.59 -6.68 -4.54
CA GLU A 122 37.86 -7.38 -4.51
C GLU A 122 37.64 -8.73 -5.20
N GLN A 123 38.18 -8.85 -6.42
CA GLN A 123 38.30 -10.12 -7.10
C GLN A 123 39.11 -11.05 -6.20
N GLU A 124 38.47 -12.09 -5.69
CA GLU A 124 39.16 -13.21 -5.06
C GLU A 124 40.22 -13.72 -6.06
N PRO A 125 41.49 -13.87 -5.65
CA PRO A 125 42.50 -14.42 -6.53
C PRO A 125 42.13 -15.86 -6.87
N GLU A 126 42.05 -16.16 -8.17
CA GLU A 126 42.01 -17.53 -8.69
C GLU A 126 43.14 -18.33 -8.04
N GLY A 127 42.76 -19.34 -7.26
CA GLY A 127 43.69 -20.31 -6.69
C GLY A 127 44.44 -21.02 -7.83
N PRO A 128 45.73 -21.36 -7.63
CA PRO A 128 46.53 -21.90 -8.71
C PRO A 128 45.97 -23.24 -9.17
N GLU A 129 45.77 -23.36 -10.49
CA GLU A 129 45.57 -24.64 -11.16
C GLU A 129 46.78 -25.54 -10.91
N GLU A 130 46.59 -26.60 -10.12
CA GLU A 130 47.55 -27.68 -10.01
C GLU A 130 47.01 -28.87 -10.82
N GLY A 131 47.44 -28.95 -12.08
CA GLY A 131 47.28 -30.11 -12.92
C GLY A 131 48.49 -31.05 -12.80
N THR A 132 48.19 -32.36 -12.90
CA THR A 132 49.09 -33.50 -13.20
C THR A 132 50.16 -33.83 -12.15
N GLU A 133 50.36 -35.07 -11.71
CA GLU A 133 50.21 -36.40 -12.35
C GLU A 133 49.42 -37.44 -11.52
#